data_AF-A0A0P6VMZ0-F1
#
_entry.id   AF-A0A0P6VMZ0-F1
#
_cell.length_a   1.000
_cell.length_b   1.000
_cell.length_c   1.000
_cell.angle_alpha   90.00
_cell.angle_beta   90.00
_cell.angle_gamma   90.00
#
_symmetry.space_group_name_H-M   'P 1'
#
loop_
_entity.id
_entity.type
_entity.pdbx_description
1 polymer ?
#
loop_
_entity_poly.entity_id
_entity_poly.type
_entity_poly.pdbx_seq_one_letter_code
_entity_poly.pdbx_strand_id
1 'polypeptide(L)'
;MAAGPAFGVPAFGAFAFGLAALAATLVAPVSASAQAARDLTVVTKPERPRPRPEAGGGGGSGVSGPVTVSLVPSGSPVIRIGDPIRFKVVSTHAGFGHVYVMSASGRVQLWAENLRLQAGVPVDLPRRGLAIVAAPPAGDETVLFVATRKRFQGFLGGSTTANPAELQITRDSLLPTLQGKLGVFPREHWGFAQLVIRVTE
;
A
#
# COMPACT_ATOMS: atom_id res chain seq x y z
N MET A 1 29.24 3.31 -61.38
CA MET A 1 30.16 2.19 -61.10
C MET A 1 30.39 2.18 -59.59
N ALA A 2 30.21 1.12 -58.80
CA ALA A 2 29.65 -0.21 -59.00
C ALA A 2 29.48 -0.83 -57.59
N ALA A 3 28.52 -1.76 -57.48
CA ALA A 3 28.45 -2.90 -56.55
C ALA A 3 28.36 -2.67 -55.02
N GLY A 4 27.17 -2.93 -54.45
CA GLY A 4 27.02 -3.59 -53.14
C GLY A 4 27.36 -5.09 -53.23
N PRO A 5 27.46 -5.85 -52.11
CA PRO A 5 26.33 -6.65 -51.57
C PRO A 5 26.47 -6.86 -50.02
N ALA A 6 25.76 -7.69 -49.25
CA ALA A 6 24.79 -8.77 -49.45
C ALA A 6 23.94 -8.90 -48.17
N PHE A 7 22.64 -9.18 -48.32
CA PHE A 7 21.74 -9.62 -47.26
C PHE A 7 21.96 -11.12 -46.99
N GLY A 8 22.12 -11.50 -45.73
CA GLY A 8 22.11 -12.89 -45.28
C GLY A 8 20.91 -13.16 -44.38
N VAL A 9 19.95 -13.94 -44.89
CA VAL A 9 18.79 -14.45 -44.14
C VAL A 9 19.10 -15.88 -43.70
N PRO A 10 18.98 -16.25 -42.42
CA PRO A 10 18.93 -17.66 -42.04
C PRO A 10 17.50 -18.21 -42.02
N ALA A 11 17.45 -19.48 -42.40
CA ALA A 11 16.32 -20.32 -42.77
C ALA A 11 15.23 -20.52 -41.69
N PHE A 12 14.01 -20.67 -42.19
CA PHE A 12 12.85 -21.20 -41.49
C PHE A 12 13.06 -22.67 -41.12
N GLY A 13 13.05 -22.97 -39.82
CA GLY A 13 12.93 -24.33 -39.30
C GLY A 13 11.47 -24.66 -39.03
N ALA A 14 10.93 -25.59 -39.82
CA ALA A 14 9.62 -26.20 -39.58
C ALA A 14 9.68 -27.09 -38.33
N PHE A 15 8.82 -26.83 -37.34
CA PHE A 15 8.58 -27.75 -36.23
C PHE A 15 7.13 -28.24 -36.25
N ALA A 16 7.04 -29.57 -36.16
CA ALA A 16 5.87 -30.38 -36.35
C ALA A 16 4.77 -30.15 -35.30
N PHE A 17 3.53 -30.22 -35.77
CA PHE A 17 2.33 -30.38 -34.95
C PHE A 17 2.38 -31.73 -34.22
N GLY A 18 2.61 -31.69 -32.91
CA GLY A 18 2.40 -32.81 -32.00
C GLY A 18 1.04 -32.68 -31.33
N LEU A 19 0.06 -33.42 -31.85
CA LEU A 19 -1.24 -33.66 -31.23
C LEU A 19 -1.06 -34.69 -30.10
N ALA A 20 -1.22 -34.30 -28.84
CA ALA A 20 -1.24 -35.24 -27.72
C ALA A 20 -2.23 -34.83 -26.62
N ALA A 21 -3.32 -35.61 -26.58
CA ALA A 21 -4.03 -36.16 -25.44
C ALA A 21 -4.48 -35.28 -24.24
N LEU A 22 -5.77 -35.41 -23.96
CA LEU A 22 -6.47 -35.11 -22.70
C LEU A 22 -5.65 -35.46 -21.44
N ALA A 23 -5.64 -34.53 -20.50
CA ALA A 23 -5.64 -34.85 -19.06
C ALA A 23 -6.57 -33.86 -18.35
N ALA A 24 -7.64 -34.40 -17.76
CA ALA A 24 -8.57 -33.68 -16.92
C ALA A 24 -7.88 -33.27 -15.62
N THR A 25 -7.74 -31.97 -15.36
CA THR A 25 -7.32 -31.48 -14.05
C THR A 25 -8.56 -31.17 -13.24
N LEU A 26 -8.73 -31.94 -12.18
CA LEU A 26 -9.73 -31.79 -11.13
C LEU A 26 -9.81 -30.34 -10.63
N VAL A 27 -11.02 -29.78 -10.69
CA VAL A 27 -11.39 -28.57 -9.95
C VAL A 27 -11.34 -28.93 -8.47
N ALA A 28 -10.27 -28.51 -7.78
CA ALA A 28 -10.23 -28.57 -6.32
C ALA A 28 -11.23 -27.53 -5.77
N PRO A 29 -12.01 -27.87 -4.72
CA PRO A 29 -12.87 -26.91 -4.07
C PRO A 29 -12.04 -25.77 -3.46
N VAL A 30 -12.50 -24.54 -3.67
CA VAL A 30 -12.02 -23.35 -2.97
C VAL A 30 -12.25 -23.57 -1.49
N SER A 31 -11.21 -24.03 -0.78
CA SER A 31 -11.20 -24.06 0.66
C SER A 31 -11.31 -22.64 1.17
N ALA A 32 -12.44 -22.38 1.82
CA ALA A 32 -12.71 -21.18 2.58
C ALA A 32 -11.55 -20.89 3.55
N SER A 33 -10.78 -19.85 3.26
CA SER A 33 -9.93 -19.17 4.25
C SER A 33 -10.81 -18.30 5.15
N ALA A 34 -11.75 -18.96 5.85
CA ALA A 34 -12.41 -18.40 7.01
C ALA A 34 -11.59 -18.80 8.25
N GLN A 35 -11.39 -17.84 9.16
CA GLN A 35 -10.71 -17.98 10.46
C GLN A 35 -9.17 -18.02 10.47
N ALA A 36 -8.56 -16.85 10.28
CA ALA A 36 -7.46 -16.39 11.15
C ALA A 36 -7.40 -14.84 11.23
N ALA A 37 -8.56 -14.19 11.30
CA ALA A 37 -8.67 -12.79 11.73
C ALA A 37 -9.29 -12.80 13.13
N ARG A 38 -8.50 -13.14 14.14
CA ARG A 38 -8.86 -12.89 15.54
C ARG A 38 -7.94 -11.82 16.10
N ASP A 39 -8.59 -10.80 16.66
CA ASP A 39 -8.07 -9.66 17.40
C ASP A 39 -7.15 -8.66 16.68
N LEU A 40 -7.78 -7.70 16.02
CA LEU A 40 -7.34 -6.29 16.03
C LEU A 40 -8.57 -5.40 15.82
N THR A 41 -9.40 -5.36 16.86
CA THR A 41 -10.57 -4.48 16.98
C THR A 41 -10.08 -3.04 17.08
N VAL A 42 -10.11 -2.30 15.97
CA VAL A 42 -10.00 -0.85 15.99
C VAL A 42 -11.38 -0.29 16.35
N VAL A 43 -11.62 -0.10 17.65
CA VAL A 43 -12.76 0.69 18.14
C VAL A 43 -12.42 2.16 17.94
N THR A 44 -12.79 2.73 16.80
CA THR A 44 -12.88 4.20 16.67
C THR A 44 -14.25 4.63 17.16
N LYS A 45 -14.38 4.86 18.47
CA LYS A 45 -15.49 5.66 19.00
C LYS A 45 -15.20 7.13 18.64
N PRO A 46 -16.03 7.81 17.83
CA PRO A 46 -15.87 9.24 17.61
C PRO A 46 -16.27 9.97 18.90
N GLU A 47 -15.30 10.23 19.77
CA GLU A 47 -15.51 11.10 20.92
C GLU A 47 -15.65 12.54 20.40
N ARG A 48 -16.84 13.13 20.60
CA ARG A 48 -17.09 14.53 20.26
C ARG A 48 -16.10 15.42 21.03
N PRO A 49 -15.44 16.40 20.37
CA PRO A 49 -14.61 17.37 21.06
C PRO A 49 -15.48 18.19 22.01
N ARG A 50 -15.22 18.12 23.32
CA ARG A 50 -15.65 19.17 24.24
C ARG A 50 -14.71 20.36 24.06
N PRO A 51 -15.19 21.57 23.76
CA PRO A 51 -14.36 22.76 23.80
C PRO A 51 -14.09 23.12 25.27
N ARG A 52 -12.83 23.21 25.67
CA ARG A 52 -12.41 23.87 26.91
C ARG A 52 -11.08 24.60 26.72
N PRO A 53 -10.86 25.67 27.49
CA PRO A 53 -10.27 26.91 27.02
C PRO A 53 -8.76 26.85 27.06
N GLU A 54 -8.16 27.62 26.15
CA GLU A 54 -6.75 27.95 26.12
C GLU A 54 -6.32 28.65 27.40
N ALA A 55 -5.23 28.18 28.02
CA ALA A 55 -4.11 28.99 28.53
C ALA A 55 -3.20 28.09 29.37
N GLY A 56 -1.99 27.83 28.86
CA GLY A 56 -0.94 27.14 29.62
C GLY A 56 0.05 26.45 28.71
N GLY A 57 1.08 27.19 28.30
CA GLY A 57 2.25 26.62 27.62
C GLY A 57 2.90 25.55 28.48
N GLY A 58 2.69 24.29 28.13
CA GLY A 58 3.30 23.13 28.76
C GLY A 58 4.06 22.36 27.69
N GLY A 59 5.38 22.28 27.85
CA GLY A 59 6.29 21.60 26.93
C GLY A 59 5.72 20.26 26.47
N GLY A 60 5.76 20.05 25.16
CA GLY A 60 5.23 18.85 24.50
C GLY A 60 5.77 17.61 25.21
N SER A 61 4.97 17.08 26.13
CA SER A 61 5.19 15.79 26.74
C SER A 61 5.17 14.82 25.58
N GLY A 62 6.36 14.45 25.12
CA GLY A 62 6.52 13.46 24.07
C GLY A 62 5.67 12.29 24.47
N VAL A 63 4.59 12.04 23.72
CA VAL A 63 3.61 11.02 24.06
C VAL A 63 4.39 9.72 24.19
N SER A 64 4.60 9.28 25.42
CA SER A 64 5.32 8.05 25.70
C SER A 64 4.32 6.94 25.47
N GLY A 65 4.36 6.34 24.29
CA GLY A 65 3.37 5.36 23.88
C GLY A 65 3.55 4.89 22.44
N PRO A 66 2.84 3.82 22.06
CA PRO A 66 2.89 3.31 20.70
C PRO A 66 2.44 4.37 19.70
N VAL A 67 3.02 4.35 18.50
CA VAL A 67 2.55 5.21 17.40
C VAL A 67 1.16 4.73 16.99
N THR A 68 0.14 5.53 17.29
CA THR A 68 -1.21 5.34 16.75
C THR A 68 -1.36 6.15 15.47
N VAL A 69 -1.98 5.54 14.46
CA VAL A 69 -2.28 6.16 13.17
C VAL A 69 -3.76 5.97 12.87
N SER A 70 -4.37 7.00 12.28
CA SER A 70 -5.71 6.94 11.73
C SER A 70 -5.66 7.23 10.23
N LEU A 71 -6.40 6.43 9.46
CA LEU A 71 -6.53 6.54 8.02
C LEU A 71 -8.01 6.71 7.70
N VAL A 72 -8.37 7.81 7.03
CA VAL A 72 -9.78 8.18 6.77
C VAL A 72 -9.96 8.46 5.28
N PRO A 73 -10.89 7.80 4.58
CA PRO A 73 -11.16 8.10 3.18
C PRO A 73 -11.70 9.53 3.02
N SER A 74 -11.26 10.23 1.99
CA SER A 74 -11.75 11.56 1.61
C SER A 74 -12.74 11.41 0.45
N GLY A 75 -13.97 11.00 0.78
CA GLY A 75 -15.04 10.78 -0.19
C GLY A 75 -15.78 9.47 0.03
N SER A 76 -16.40 8.96 -1.05
CA SER A 76 -17.06 7.65 -1.03
C SER A 76 -16.03 6.52 -0.89
N PRO A 77 -16.28 5.50 -0.05
CA PRO A 77 -15.46 4.29 0.00
C PRO A 77 -15.70 3.36 -1.20
N VAL A 78 -16.70 3.66 -2.03
CA VAL A 78 -16.99 2.99 -3.31
C VAL A 78 -16.69 3.97 -4.44
N ILE A 79 -15.77 3.61 -5.33
CA ILE A 79 -15.30 4.46 -6.44
C ILE A 79 -15.26 3.67 -7.73
N ARG A 80 -15.32 4.34 -8.88
CA ARG A 80 -15.21 3.70 -10.18
C ARG A 80 -13.76 3.58 -10.64
N ILE A 81 -13.49 2.67 -11.56
CA ILE A 81 -12.22 2.63 -12.28
C ILE A 81 -11.93 4.02 -12.89
N GLY A 82 -10.71 4.53 -12.66
CA GLY A 82 -10.28 5.86 -13.10
C GLY A 82 -10.57 6.98 -12.10
N ASP A 83 -11.43 6.77 -11.10
CA ASP A 83 -11.69 7.78 -10.07
C ASP A 83 -10.46 7.98 -9.17
N PRO A 84 -10.20 9.21 -8.70
CA PRO A 84 -9.09 9.48 -7.82
C PRO A 84 -9.33 8.95 -6.42
N ILE A 85 -8.36 8.21 -5.89
CA ILE A 85 -8.36 7.77 -4.49
C ILE A 85 -7.77 8.88 -3.62
N ARG A 86 -8.54 9.34 -2.62
CA ARG A 86 -8.11 10.38 -1.67
C ARG A 86 -8.36 9.93 -0.24
N PHE A 87 -7.42 10.24 0.65
CA PHE A 87 -7.55 9.92 2.07
C PHE A 87 -6.72 10.89 2.92
N LYS A 88 -7.09 10.98 4.19
CA LYS A 88 -6.40 11.73 5.24
C LYS A 88 -5.72 10.77 6.19
N VAL A 89 -4.50 11.12 6.56
CA VAL A 89 -3.74 10.38 7.57
C VAL A 89 -3.42 11.29 8.75
N VAL A 90 -3.60 10.77 9.95
CA VAL A 90 -3.19 11.45 11.19
C VAL A 90 -2.32 10.48 11.99
N SER A 91 -1.15 10.95 12.42
CA SER A 91 -0.27 10.21 13.33
C SER A 91 -0.20 10.94 14.65
N THR A 92 -0.20 10.20 15.76
CA THR A 92 0.03 10.74 17.11
C THR A 92 1.47 11.25 17.30
N HIS A 93 2.40 10.82 16.45
CA HIS A 93 3.82 11.15 16.55
C HIS A 93 4.35 11.75 15.26
N ALA A 94 5.31 12.67 15.39
CA ALA A 94 6.11 13.12 14.27
C ALA A 94 7.04 11.98 13.81
N GLY A 95 7.33 11.94 12.50
CA GLY A 95 8.12 10.85 11.93
C GLY A 95 7.95 10.74 10.43
N PHE A 96 7.84 9.50 9.96
CA PHE A 96 7.83 9.13 8.55
C PHE A 96 6.66 8.19 8.22
N GLY A 97 6.00 8.45 7.10
CA GLY A 97 4.86 7.70 6.59
C GLY A 97 5.19 6.91 5.33
N HIS A 98 4.59 5.74 5.21
CA HIS A 98 4.74 4.81 4.09
C HIS A 98 3.36 4.38 3.63
N VAL A 99 3.14 4.36 2.33
CA VAL A 99 1.85 4.04 1.72
C VAL A 99 2.03 2.87 0.77
N TYR A 100 1.49 1.73 1.16
CA TYR A 100 1.43 0.52 0.35
C TYR A 100 0.01 0.24 -0.08
N VAL A 101 -0.17 -0.23 -1.30
CA VAL A 101 -1.48 -0.58 -1.84
C VAL A 101 -1.47 -1.98 -2.41
N MET A 102 -2.45 -2.75 -1.96
CA MET A 102 -2.72 -4.10 -2.45
C MET A 102 -3.93 -4.02 -3.35
N SER A 103 -3.71 -4.21 -4.65
CA SER A 103 -4.78 -4.16 -5.66
C SER A 103 -5.59 -5.46 -5.66
N ALA A 104 -6.84 -5.38 -6.13
CA ALA A 104 -7.68 -6.55 -6.40
C ALA A 104 -7.02 -7.54 -7.39
N SER A 105 -6.12 -7.06 -8.26
CA SER A 105 -5.30 -7.90 -9.15
C SER A 105 -4.26 -8.76 -8.43
N GLY A 106 -4.02 -8.55 -7.13
CA GLY A 106 -2.96 -9.20 -6.36
C GLY A 106 -1.60 -8.47 -6.42
N ARG A 107 -1.47 -7.44 -7.27
CA ARG A 107 -0.28 -6.58 -7.33
C ARG A 107 -0.13 -5.75 -6.06
N VAL A 108 1.12 -5.49 -5.68
CA VAL A 108 1.47 -4.59 -4.59
C VAL A 108 2.22 -3.38 -5.13
N GLN A 109 1.74 -2.20 -4.78
CA GLN A 109 2.37 -0.94 -5.15
C GLN A 109 2.82 -0.19 -3.91
N LEU A 110 3.96 0.49 -4.03
CA LEU A 110 4.42 1.49 -3.10
C LEU A 110 4.14 2.86 -3.70
N TRP A 111 3.27 3.64 -3.07
CA TRP A 111 2.94 4.99 -3.54
C TRP A 111 3.84 6.05 -2.93
N ALA A 112 4.23 5.85 -1.66
CA ALA A 112 5.12 6.77 -1.01
C ALA A 112 5.93 6.10 0.11
N GLU A 113 7.19 6.51 0.24
CA GLU A 113 8.12 6.02 1.26
C GLU A 113 8.78 7.22 1.94
N ASN A 114 8.93 7.15 3.28
CA ASN A 114 9.52 8.19 4.10
C ASN A 114 8.90 9.60 3.94
N LEU A 115 7.57 9.69 3.86
CA LEU A 115 6.84 10.96 3.89
C LEU A 115 6.93 11.62 5.28
N ARG A 116 7.36 12.87 5.38
CA ARG A 116 7.43 13.55 6.69
C ARG A 116 6.04 13.75 7.28
N LEU A 117 5.86 13.29 8.53
CA LEU A 117 4.66 13.45 9.33
C LEU A 117 4.93 14.36 10.52
N GLN A 118 3.95 15.19 10.87
CA GLN A 118 3.94 15.96 12.10
C GLN A 118 2.90 15.35 13.04
N ALA A 119 3.17 15.39 14.34
CA ALA A 119 2.26 14.85 15.36
C ALA A 119 0.93 15.62 15.35
N GLY A 120 -0.19 14.88 15.29
CA GLY A 120 -1.55 15.42 15.32
C GLY A 120 -1.99 16.20 14.07
N VAL A 121 -1.09 16.43 13.11
CA VAL A 121 -1.41 17.21 11.90
C VAL A 121 -1.90 16.26 10.80
N PRO A 122 -3.13 16.45 10.30
CA PRO A 122 -3.63 15.65 9.20
C PRO A 122 -2.83 15.91 7.92
N VAL A 123 -2.61 14.83 7.18
CA VAL A 123 -1.93 14.82 5.89
C VAL A 123 -2.91 14.28 4.85
N ASP A 124 -3.35 15.15 3.94
CA ASP A 124 -4.08 14.74 2.75
C ASP A 124 -3.16 14.03 1.76
N LEU A 125 -3.63 12.89 1.26
CA LEU A 125 -2.99 12.11 0.21
C LEU A 125 -3.98 11.84 -0.94
N PRO A 126 -3.48 11.82 -2.20
CA PRO A 126 -2.09 12.06 -2.58
C PRO A 126 -1.63 13.52 -2.44
N ARG A 127 -0.32 13.74 -2.28
CA ARG A 127 0.30 15.07 -2.24
C ARG A 127 0.92 15.44 -3.60
N ARG A 128 0.78 16.71 -3.98
CA ARG A 128 1.52 17.43 -5.05
C ARG A 128 2.10 16.54 -6.16
N GLY A 129 1.35 16.40 -7.27
CA GLY A 129 1.81 15.71 -8.47
C GLY A 129 1.62 14.19 -8.44
N LEU A 130 1.35 13.62 -7.27
CA LEU A 130 0.86 12.25 -7.16
C LEU A 130 -0.64 12.24 -7.49
N ALA A 131 -1.02 11.58 -8.59
CA ALA A 131 -2.41 11.27 -8.89
C ALA A 131 -2.56 9.76 -8.74
N ILE A 132 -3.39 9.36 -7.78
CA ILE A 132 -3.71 7.96 -7.56
C ILE A 132 -5.11 7.76 -8.10
N VAL A 133 -5.25 6.81 -9.03
CA VAL A 133 -6.53 6.44 -9.62
C VAL A 133 -6.80 4.96 -9.37
N ALA A 134 -8.07 4.61 -9.17
CA ALA A 134 -8.50 3.22 -9.13
C ALA A 134 -8.19 2.54 -10.45
N ALA A 135 -7.53 1.38 -10.39
CA ALA A 135 -7.08 0.65 -11.57
C ALA A 135 -7.88 -0.65 -11.75
N PRO A 136 -8.05 -1.15 -12.99
CA PRO A 136 -8.62 -2.47 -13.22
C PRO A 136 -7.78 -3.60 -12.58
N PRO A 137 -8.40 -4.74 -12.20
CA PRO A 137 -9.84 -5.02 -12.26
C PRO A 137 -10.62 -4.37 -11.10
N ALA A 138 -11.95 -4.29 -11.25
CA ALA A 138 -12.83 -3.96 -10.13
C ALA A 138 -12.65 -4.97 -8.97
N GLY A 139 -12.85 -4.50 -7.74
CA GLY A 139 -12.65 -5.28 -6.52
C GLY A 139 -12.21 -4.43 -5.35
N ASP A 140 -11.82 -5.08 -4.25
CA ASP A 140 -11.39 -4.38 -3.05
C ASP A 140 -9.88 -4.08 -3.10
N GLU A 141 -9.54 -2.79 -3.12
CA GLU A 141 -8.18 -2.29 -2.91
C GLU A 141 -7.94 -2.04 -1.42
N THR A 142 -6.77 -2.44 -0.92
CA THR A 142 -6.39 -2.19 0.47
C THR A 142 -5.20 -1.26 0.53
N VAL A 143 -5.40 -0.08 1.13
CA VAL A 143 -4.36 0.89 1.44
C VAL A 143 -3.84 0.60 2.84
N LEU A 144 -2.56 0.26 2.93
CA LEU A 144 -1.83 0.08 4.17
C LEU A 144 -0.92 1.28 4.39
N PHE A 145 -1.17 2.01 5.47
CA PHE A 145 -0.32 3.11 5.90
C PHE A 145 0.53 2.69 7.09
N VAL A 146 1.85 2.94 7.04
CA VAL A 146 2.76 2.69 8.17
C VAL A 146 3.45 3.99 8.58
N ALA A 147 3.34 4.34 9.86
CA ALA A 147 4.10 5.42 10.47
C ALA A 147 5.27 4.87 11.28
N THR A 148 6.43 5.51 11.16
CA THR A 148 7.63 5.21 11.94
C THR A 148 8.21 6.49 12.54
N ARG A 149 8.76 6.43 13.75
CA ARG A 149 9.41 7.59 14.39
C ARG A 149 10.75 7.96 13.73
N LYS A 150 11.42 6.98 13.12
CA LYS A 150 12.69 7.13 12.40
C LYS A 150 12.51 6.79 10.93
N ARG A 151 13.45 7.23 10.09
CA ARG A 151 13.49 6.79 8.69
C ARG A 151 13.56 5.28 8.62
N PHE A 152 12.80 4.72 7.70
CA PHE A 152 12.68 3.29 7.48
C PHE A 152 13.29 2.95 6.12
N GLN A 153 14.17 1.95 6.09
CA GLN A 153 14.63 1.36 4.84
C GLN A 153 13.58 0.35 4.38
N GLY A 154 12.57 0.85 3.66
CA GLY A 154 11.45 0.05 3.18
C GLY A 154 11.85 -0.87 2.04
N PHE A 155 11.20 -0.72 0.90
CA PHE A 155 11.45 -1.56 -0.27
C PHE A 155 12.35 -0.86 -1.29
N LEU A 156 12.42 0.49 -1.25
CA LEU A 156 13.25 1.29 -2.16
C LEU A 156 14.48 1.88 -1.46
N GLY A 157 14.99 1.21 -0.43
CA GLY A 157 16.27 1.56 0.21
C GLY A 157 16.25 2.81 1.09
N GLY A 158 15.07 3.31 1.51
CA GLY A 158 14.96 4.40 2.48
C GLY A 158 15.03 5.82 1.91
N SER A 159 15.09 5.96 0.58
CA SER A 159 14.90 7.25 -0.08
C SER A 159 13.46 7.75 0.09
N THR A 160 13.29 9.06 0.16
CA THR A 160 11.94 9.64 0.12
C THR A 160 11.46 9.61 -1.33
N THR A 161 10.41 8.84 -1.61
CA THR A 161 9.73 8.84 -2.91
C THR A 161 8.25 9.09 -2.72
N ALA A 162 7.65 9.79 -3.67
CA ALA A 162 6.21 9.92 -3.85
C ALA A 162 5.79 9.47 -5.24
N ASN A 163 6.64 8.71 -5.93
CA ASN A 163 6.36 8.13 -7.23
C ASN A 163 5.91 6.68 -7.02
N PRO A 164 4.74 6.27 -7.57
CA PRO A 164 4.30 4.90 -7.52
C PRO A 164 5.33 3.95 -8.14
N ALA A 165 5.64 2.88 -7.41
CA ALA A 165 6.47 1.80 -7.89
C ALA A 165 5.77 0.47 -7.61
N GLU A 166 5.79 -0.43 -8.57
CA GLU A 166 5.36 -1.81 -8.36
C GLU A 166 6.43 -2.57 -7.58
N LEU A 167 6.01 -3.27 -6.53
CA LEU A 167 6.88 -4.10 -5.72
C LEU A 167 6.83 -5.54 -6.23
N GLN A 168 7.99 -6.19 -6.32
CA GLN A 168 8.11 -7.61 -6.68
C GLN A 168 7.78 -8.50 -5.46
N ILE A 169 6.60 -8.29 -4.87
CA ILE A 169 6.09 -9.01 -3.69
C ILE A 169 4.59 -9.24 -3.85
N THR A 170 4.09 -10.34 -3.30
CA THR A 170 2.65 -10.67 -3.35
C THR A 170 1.89 -10.00 -2.21
N ARG A 171 0.57 -9.87 -2.38
CA ARG A 171 -0.35 -9.39 -1.34
C ARG A 171 -0.13 -10.11 0.00
N ASP A 172 -0.03 -11.43 -0.02
CA ASP A 172 0.07 -12.25 1.20
C ASP A 172 1.44 -12.17 1.87
N SER A 173 2.50 -11.86 1.12
CA SER A 173 3.85 -11.72 1.64
C SER A 173 4.18 -10.30 2.11
N LEU A 174 3.41 -9.28 1.69
CA LEU A 174 3.66 -7.90 2.06
C LEU A 174 3.73 -7.69 3.58
N LEU A 175 2.71 -8.14 4.33
CA LEU A 175 2.63 -7.88 5.76
C LEU A 175 3.74 -8.62 6.54
N PRO A 176 3.99 -9.93 6.33
CA PRO A 176 5.12 -10.62 6.97
C PRO A 176 6.47 -9.98 6.65
N THR A 177 6.73 -9.62 5.38
CA THR A 177 7.99 -8.97 4.99
C THR A 177 8.15 -7.60 5.64
N LEU A 178 7.06 -6.81 5.69
CA LEU A 178 7.07 -5.50 6.31
C LEU A 178 7.28 -5.61 7.83
N GLN A 179 6.65 -6.57 8.49
CA GLN A 179 6.86 -6.86 9.91
C GLN A 179 8.31 -7.27 10.20
N GLY A 180 8.90 -8.15 9.38
CA GLY A 180 10.31 -8.52 9.51
C GLY A 180 11.24 -7.32 9.38
N LYS A 181 10.97 -6.43 8.42
CA LYS A 181 11.73 -5.18 8.24
C LYS A 181 11.51 -4.18 9.38
N LEU A 182 10.30 -4.09 9.95
CA LEU A 182 9.97 -3.21 11.08
C LEU A 182 10.46 -3.76 12.43
N GLY A 183 10.76 -5.06 12.52
CA GLY A 183 11.27 -5.71 13.72
C GLY A 183 12.62 -5.16 14.21
N VAL A 184 13.34 -4.44 13.36
CA VAL A 184 14.55 -3.69 13.76
C VAL A 184 14.25 -2.50 14.67
N PHE A 185 12.98 -2.07 14.74
CA PHE A 185 12.52 -1.01 15.61
C PHE A 185 11.76 -1.57 16.83
N PRO A 186 11.91 -0.95 18.01
CA PRO A 186 11.01 -1.19 19.13
C PRO A 186 9.54 -1.01 18.71
N ARG A 187 8.64 -1.81 19.29
CA ARG A 187 7.22 -1.85 18.87
C ARG A 187 6.53 -0.50 19.00
N GLU A 188 6.95 0.30 19.98
CA GLU A 188 6.46 1.64 20.27
C GLU A 188 6.92 2.71 19.26
N HIS A 189 7.86 2.38 18.37
CA HIS A 189 8.39 3.29 17.36
C HIS A 189 7.64 3.25 16.03
N TRP A 190 6.65 2.37 15.89
CA TRP A 190 5.89 2.26 14.65
C TRP A 190 4.45 1.84 14.89
N GLY A 191 3.61 2.15 13.91
CA GLY A 191 2.20 1.80 13.89
C GLY A 191 1.70 1.77 12.47
N PHE A 192 0.54 1.14 12.26
CA PHE A 192 -0.07 1.07 10.95
C PHE A 192 -1.58 1.19 11.03
N ALA A 193 -2.19 1.56 9.91
CA ALA A 193 -3.62 1.59 9.70
C ALA A 193 -3.93 1.02 8.31
N GLN A 194 -5.09 0.41 8.17
CA GLN A 194 -5.58 -0.14 6.90
C GLN A 194 -6.90 0.52 6.52
N LEU A 195 -7.09 0.72 5.23
CA LEU A 195 -8.33 1.20 4.62
C LEU A 195 -8.65 0.32 3.43
N VAL A 196 -9.86 -0.22 3.42
CA VAL A 196 -10.38 -0.99 2.27
C VAL A 196 -11.27 -0.06 1.45
N ILE A 197 -11.00 0.01 0.16
CA ILE A 197 -11.74 0.81 -0.83
C ILE A 197 -12.31 -0.16 -1.86
N ARG A 198 -13.60 -0.05 -2.14
CA ARG A 198 -14.24 -0.87 -3.18
C ARG A 198 -14.19 -0.13 -4.51
N VAL A 199 -13.55 -0.76 -5.49
CA VAL A 199 -13.54 -0.30 -6.88
C VAL A 199 -14.61 -1.04 -7.65
N THR A 200 -15.48 -0.30 -8.34
CA THR A 200 -16.48 -0.82 -9.27
C THR A 200 -16.15 -0.43 -10.69
N GLU A 201 -16.76 -1.11 -11.65
CA GLU A 201 -16.78 -0.68 -13.05
C GLU A 201 -17.54 0.65 -13.24
#